data_AF-A0A6M0ACK7-F1
#
_entry.id   AF-A0A6M0ACK7-F1
#
_cell.length_a   1.000
_cell.length_b   1.000
_cell.length_c   1.000
_cell.angle_alpha   90.00
_cell.angle_beta   90.00
_cell.angle_gamma   90.00
#
_symmetry.space_group_name_H-M   'P 1'
#
loop_
_entity.id
_entity.type
_entity.pdbx_description
1 polymer ?
#
loop_
_entity_poly.entity_id
_entity_poly.type
_entity_poly.pdbx_seq_one_letter_code
_entity_poly.pdbx_strand_id
1 'polypeptide(L)'
;MKRNAIAFFLTLGFTLPLLSLNATASSPVFPESTPQLQPLSSEANQLETTTNTQIALTETSDTTPTQFWWLQGVSVNQIKAKLKEGYRIIDLEVESTSPYRFSAAMVKNQGAYAKKWWWYYGITSETLKEKLSQNRARIIDLQVYRVNGKKRYAVVLVSNTASDAKAWWYYTDLSFNDIMAKAKDNQARIVDLDTYVVGGKRLFSAVMIKNTGADRKAWWVYSNKSPSFISSKLKENKARLIDIERRGNNTFTVVMERSQGQRWWWYYGKTAAQVNQLWQQNGARIFDVEPYTVNGNKRFAVLMLDN
;
A
#
# COMPACT_ATOMS: atom_id res chain seq x y z
N MET A 1 31.11 -40.32 39.41
CA MET A 1 29.68 -40.69 39.55
C MET A 1 28.83 -39.67 38.81
N LYS A 2 27.75 -40.14 38.12
CA LYS A 2 26.88 -39.45 37.12
C LYS A 2 27.40 -39.59 35.67
N ARG A 3 26.88 -40.57 34.90
CA ARG A 3 25.68 -40.60 34.00
C ARG A 3 25.94 -39.85 32.67
N ASN A 4 26.21 -40.56 31.58
CA ASN A 4 25.30 -41.18 30.58
C ASN A 4 24.73 -40.19 29.54
N ALA A 5 25.10 -40.37 28.26
CA ALA A 5 24.16 -40.72 27.17
C ALA A 5 24.94 -40.93 25.85
N ILE A 6 24.78 -42.12 25.27
CA ILE A 6 25.28 -42.56 23.96
C ILE A 6 24.14 -42.37 22.95
N ALA A 7 24.44 -41.79 21.77
CA ALA A 7 23.52 -41.69 20.64
C ALA A 7 23.78 -42.82 19.65
N PHE A 8 22.74 -43.58 19.30
CA PHE A 8 22.71 -44.55 18.21
C PHE A 8 21.89 -43.95 17.06
N PHE A 9 22.46 -43.91 15.85
CA PHE A 9 21.73 -43.63 14.60
C PHE A 9 21.27 -44.95 13.99
N LEU A 10 19.97 -45.10 13.73
CA LEU A 10 19.39 -46.15 12.91
C LEU A 10 18.85 -45.53 11.62
N THR A 11 19.42 -45.90 10.47
CA THR A 11 18.90 -45.60 9.13
C THR A 11 17.97 -46.72 8.67
N LEU A 12 16.69 -46.40 8.45
CA LEU A 12 15.70 -47.29 7.82
C LEU A 12 15.65 -47.01 6.31
N GLY A 13 15.98 -48.03 5.51
CA GLY A 13 15.73 -48.06 4.07
C GLY A 13 14.30 -48.55 3.78
N PHE A 14 13.64 -47.91 2.82
CA PHE A 14 12.38 -48.37 2.24
C PHE A 14 12.56 -48.61 0.75
N THR A 15 12.29 -49.83 0.31
CA THR A 15 12.14 -50.25 -1.08
C THR A 15 10.65 -50.31 -1.44
N LEU A 16 10.29 -49.84 -2.64
CA LEU A 16 8.93 -49.91 -3.20
C LEU A 16 8.89 -51.02 -4.27
N PRO A 17 7.83 -51.85 -4.34
CA PRO A 17 7.66 -52.80 -5.44
C PRO A 17 6.90 -52.17 -6.63
N LEU A 18 7.35 -52.50 -7.84
CA LEU A 18 6.59 -52.30 -9.09
C LEU A 18 5.47 -53.34 -9.19
N LEU A 19 4.27 -52.89 -9.55
CA LEU A 19 3.16 -53.74 -9.99
C LEU A 19 2.86 -53.44 -11.45
N SER A 20 3.01 -54.45 -12.30
CA SER A 20 2.55 -54.51 -13.68
C SER A 20 1.25 -55.31 -13.74
N LEU A 21 0.25 -54.80 -14.49
CA LEU A 21 -0.90 -55.60 -14.92
C LEU A 21 -1.10 -55.41 -16.42
N ASN A 22 -1.06 -56.54 -17.15
CA ASN A 22 -1.58 -56.72 -18.49
C ASN A 22 -2.71 -57.75 -18.41
N ALA A 23 -3.89 -57.47 -18.98
CA ALA A 23 -4.78 -58.47 -19.57
C ALA A 23 -5.90 -57.82 -20.41
N THR A 24 -6.28 -58.54 -21.45
CA THR A 24 -7.03 -58.18 -22.66
C THR A 24 -8.48 -58.70 -22.69
N ALA A 25 -9.24 -58.22 -23.70
CA ALA A 25 -10.52 -58.70 -24.28
C ALA A 25 -11.81 -58.17 -23.62
N SER A 26 -12.93 -57.85 -24.30
CA SER A 26 -13.42 -58.06 -25.68
C SER A 26 -14.58 -57.09 -25.97
N SER A 27 -14.83 -56.78 -27.25
CA SER A 27 -15.93 -55.89 -27.72
C SER A 27 -17.23 -56.66 -28.03
N PRO A 28 -18.39 -55.98 -27.96
CA PRO A 28 -19.49 -56.21 -28.91
C PRO A 28 -19.72 -54.99 -29.83
N VAL A 29 -20.01 -55.28 -31.09
CA VAL A 29 -20.33 -54.37 -32.21
C VAL A 29 -21.84 -54.15 -32.29
N PHE A 30 -22.30 -52.93 -32.62
CA PHE A 30 -23.45 -52.55 -33.50
C PHE A 30 -23.61 -51.01 -33.51
N PRO A 31 -24.29 -50.38 -34.49
CA PRO A 31 -23.91 -50.18 -35.89
C PRO A 31 -23.54 -48.71 -36.21
N GLU A 32 -22.88 -48.53 -37.35
CA GLU A 32 -22.52 -47.23 -37.94
C GLU A 32 -23.77 -46.46 -38.37
N SER A 33 -23.97 -45.26 -37.82
CA SER A 33 -24.61 -44.17 -38.54
C SER A 33 -23.76 -42.93 -38.31
N THR A 34 -23.28 -42.35 -39.41
CA THR A 34 -22.51 -41.11 -39.41
C THR A 34 -23.47 -39.95 -39.65
N PRO A 35 -23.74 -39.12 -38.63
CA PRO A 35 -24.01 -37.72 -38.85
C PRO A 35 -22.73 -36.94 -38.63
N GLN A 36 -22.33 -36.14 -39.62
CA GLN A 36 -21.29 -35.15 -39.50
C GLN A 36 -21.47 -34.34 -38.21
N LEU A 37 -20.45 -34.30 -37.36
CA LEU A 37 -20.36 -33.34 -36.27
C LEU A 37 -20.20 -31.94 -36.90
N GLN A 38 -21.33 -31.29 -37.18
CA GLN A 38 -21.36 -29.84 -37.17
C GLN A 38 -20.99 -29.38 -35.76
N PRO A 39 -20.01 -28.48 -35.59
CA PRO A 39 -19.69 -27.95 -34.29
C PRO A 39 -20.92 -27.23 -33.73
N LEU A 40 -21.23 -27.52 -32.47
CA LEU A 40 -22.16 -26.74 -31.66
C LEU A 40 -21.87 -25.26 -31.91
N SER A 41 -22.87 -24.57 -32.44
CA SER A 41 -22.87 -23.13 -32.67
C SER A 41 -22.56 -22.43 -31.35
N SER A 42 -21.33 -21.98 -31.19
CA SER A 42 -21.01 -20.92 -30.25
C SER A 42 -21.70 -19.67 -30.79
N GLU A 43 -22.88 -19.35 -30.27
CA GLU A 43 -23.32 -17.96 -30.28
C GLU A 43 -22.24 -17.18 -29.52
N ALA A 44 -21.41 -16.49 -30.31
CA ALA A 44 -20.54 -15.45 -29.85
C ALA A 44 -21.41 -14.35 -29.27
N ASN A 45 -21.79 -14.51 -27.99
CA ASN A 45 -22.01 -13.37 -27.16
C ASN A 45 -20.66 -12.66 -27.17
N GLN A 46 -20.61 -11.54 -27.90
CA GLN A 46 -19.43 -10.70 -27.91
C GLN A 46 -19.09 -10.45 -26.45
N LEU A 47 -18.00 -11.07 -25.99
CA LEU A 47 -17.27 -10.51 -24.88
C LEU A 47 -16.92 -9.12 -25.36
N GLU A 48 -17.67 -8.13 -24.87
CA GLU A 48 -17.11 -6.83 -24.63
C GLU A 48 -15.82 -7.10 -23.87
N THR A 49 -14.73 -7.07 -24.63
CA THR A 49 -13.40 -6.94 -24.10
C THR A 49 -13.35 -5.53 -23.54
N THR A 50 -14.01 -5.32 -22.40
CA THR A 50 -13.57 -4.27 -21.49
C THR A 50 -12.18 -4.72 -21.07
N THR A 51 -11.18 -4.25 -21.79
CA THR A 51 -9.84 -4.06 -21.26
C THR A 51 -10.05 -3.28 -19.97
N ASN A 52 -10.15 -4.01 -18.86
CA ASN A 52 -10.39 -3.46 -17.54
C ASN A 52 -9.06 -2.81 -17.17
N THR A 53 -8.82 -1.63 -17.75
CA THR A 53 -7.61 -0.84 -17.60
C THR A 53 -7.67 -0.31 -16.18
N GLN A 54 -7.24 -1.15 -15.24
CA GLN A 54 -7.16 -0.77 -13.85
C GLN A 54 -6.26 0.45 -13.76
N ILE A 55 -6.77 1.50 -13.13
CA ILE A 55 -6.02 2.75 -13.04
C ILE A 55 -4.82 2.51 -12.12
N ALA A 56 -3.66 3.08 -12.48
CA ALA A 56 -2.52 3.15 -11.58
C ALA A 56 -2.91 3.85 -10.26
N LEU A 57 -2.08 3.74 -9.23
CA LEU A 57 -2.29 4.51 -7.99
C LEU A 57 -2.07 5.99 -8.29
N THR A 58 -3.16 6.70 -8.61
CA THR A 58 -3.12 8.09 -9.09
C THR A 58 -2.51 9.03 -8.07
N GLU A 59 -2.72 8.74 -6.79
CA GLU A 59 -2.24 9.51 -5.65
C GLU A 59 -0.71 9.66 -5.68
N THR A 60 -0.01 8.55 -5.93
CA THR A 60 1.45 8.48 -5.83
C THR A 60 2.13 8.40 -7.19
N SER A 61 1.43 8.17 -8.31
CA SER A 61 2.06 7.84 -9.61
C SER A 61 1.66 8.70 -10.81
N ASP A 62 0.51 9.38 -10.75
CA ASP A 62 0.03 10.22 -11.87
C ASP A 62 0.75 11.58 -11.87
N THR A 63 1.26 12.00 -13.01
CA THR A 63 1.95 13.29 -13.20
C THR A 63 1.13 14.26 -14.04
N THR A 64 -0.13 13.93 -14.33
CA THR A 64 -1.05 14.88 -14.97
C THR A 64 -1.16 16.10 -14.07
N PRO A 65 -0.98 17.33 -14.59
CA PRO A 65 -1.12 18.53 -13.80
C PRO A 65 -2.48 18.61 -13.09
N THR A 66 -2.45 18.89 -11.79
CA THR A 66 -3.64 19.10 -10.99
C THR A 66 -3.44 20.21 -9.98
N GLN A 67 -4.54 20.82 -9.54
CA GLN A 67 -4.49 21.67 -8.36
C GLN A 67 -4.31 20.79 -7.13
N PHE A 68 -3.50 21.21 -6.18
CA PHE A 68 -3.24 20.48 -4.96
C PHE A 68 -3.18 21.43 -3.76
N TRP A 69 -3.30 20.87 -2.55
CA TRP A 69 -2.99 21.55 -1.31
C TRP A 69 -2.13 20.65 -0.45
N TRP A 70 -1.25 21.26 0.34
CA TRP A 70 -0.69 20.61 1.51
C TRP A 70 -1.04 21.47 2.73
N LEU A 71 -1.49 20.83 3.80
CA LEU A 71 -1.93 21.47 5.03
C LEU A 71 -1.08 20.97 6.19
N GLN A 72 -0.92 21.80 7.23
CA GLN A 72 -0.19 21.41 8.43
C GLN A 72 -0.82 22.03 9.67
N GLY A 73 -0.88 21.27 10.77
CA GLY A 73 -1.42 21.74 12.05
C GLY A 73 -2.85 22.25 11.96
N VAL A 74 -3.64 21.78 10.99
CA VAL A 74 -4.99 22.29 10.72
C VAL A 74 -6.05 21.53 11.52
N SER A 75 -7.14 22.22 11.84
CA SER A 75 -8.34 21.61 12.42
C SER A 75 -9.14 20.81 11.39
N VAL A 76 -10.02 19.95 11.89
CA VAL A 76 -11.04 19.25 11.09
C VAL A 76 -11.86 20.22 10.22
N ASN A 77 -12.21 21.40 10.74
CA ASN A 77 -13.01 22.38 10.01
C ASN A 77 -12.25 22.97 8.82
N GLN A 78 -10.95 23.18 8.96
CA GLN A 78 -10.09 23.64 7.87
C GLN A 78 -9.92 22.57 6.78
N ILE A 79 -9.78 21.30 7.15
CA ILE A 79 -9.85 20.19 6.18
C ILE A 79 -11.19 20.22 5.45
N LYS A 80 -12.31 20.25 6.17
CA LYS A 80 -13.67 20.27 5.59
C LYS A 80 -13.89 21.46 4.64
N ALA A 81 -13.28 22.61 4.91
CA ALA A 81 -13.32 23.76 4.00
C ALA A 81 -12.68 23.42 2.64
N LYS A 82 -11.51 22.79 2.63
CA LYS A 82 -10.87 22.32 1.39
C LYS A 82 -11.65 21.23 0.67
N LEU A 83 -12.39 20.39 1.40
CA LEU A 83 -13.27 19.40 0.76
C LEU A 83 -14.43 20.07 0.02
N LYS A 84 -15.00 21.14 0.57
CA LYS A 84 -16.06 21.93 -0.11
C LYS A 84 -15.55 22.63 -1.37
N GLU A 85 -14.25 22.97 -1.41
CA GLU A 85 -13.58 23.48 -2.62
C GLU A 85 -13.33 22.37 -3.67
N GLY A 86 -13.68 21.12 -3.40
CA GLY A 86 -13.54 19.99 -4.34
C GLY A 86 -12.20 19.27 -4.30
N TYR A 87 -11.40 19.46 -3.24
CA TYR A 87 -10.19 18.68 -3.02
C TYR A 87 -10.50 17.38 -2.27
N ARG A 88 -9.69 16.35 -2.50
CA ARG A 88 -9.68 15.11 -1.72
C ARG A 88 -8.34 14.92 -1.05
N ILE A 89 -8.37 14.32 0.13
CA ILE A 89 -7.18 13.93 0.87
C ILE A 89 -6.56 12.72 0.14
N ILE A 90 -5.23 12.67 0.07
CA ILE A 90 -4.48 11.52 -0.46
C ILE A 90 -3.47 10.96 0.54
N ASP A 91 -3.14 11.75 1.56
CA ASP A 91 -2.23 11.43 2.65
C ASP A 91 -2.67 12.26 3.86
N LEU A 92 -2.68 11.67 5.06
CA LEU A 92 -3.25 12.28 6.27
C LEU A 92 -2.48 11.88 7.53
N GLU A 93 -1.96 12.89 8.23
CA GLU A 93 -1.21 12.70 9.47
C GLU A 93 -1.96 13.22 10.69
N VAL A 94 -1.94 12.45 11.78
CA VAL A 94 -2.57 12.85 13.06
C VAL A 94 -1.53 13.48 13.99
N GLU A 95 -1.53 14.81 14.07
CA GLU A 95 -0.54 15.55 14.89
C GLU A 95 -0.92 15.64 16.37
N SER A 96 -2.21 15.79 16.67
CA SER A 96 -2.71 15.84 18.03
C SER A 96 -4.16 15.37 18.10
N THR A 97 -4.62 14.96 19.28
CA THR A 97 -5.98 14.41 19.49
C THR A 97 -6.82 15.23 20.49
N SER A 98 -6.21 16.19 21.20
CA SER A 98 -6.91 17.11 22.10
C SER A 98 -6.34 18.53 22.00
N PRO A 99 -6.88 19.38 21.10
CA PRO A 99 -7.85 19.05 20.06
C PRO A 99 -7.22 18.26 18.90
N TYR A 100 -8.04 17.73 17.99
CA TYR A 100 -7.55 17.13 16.76
C TYR A 100 -6.84 18.15 15.86
N ARG A 101 -5.63 17.82 15.41
CA ARG A 101 -4.84 18.55 14.40
C ARG A 101 -4.22 17.59 13.41
N PHE A 102 -4.08 18.03 12.17
CA PHE A 102 -3.61 17.20 11.07
C PHE A 102 -2.62 17.92 10.14
N SER A 103 -1.70 17.14 9.56
CA SER A 103 -1.11 17.47 8.25
C SER A 103 -1.80 16.63 7.17
N ALA A 104 -1.84 17.13 5.94
CA ALA A 104 -2.47 16.40 4.84
C ALA A 104 -1.91 16.84 3.48
N ALA A 105 -1.72 15.90 2.56
CA ALA A 105 -1.63 16.20 1.13
C ALA A 105 -2.99 15.97 0.45
N MET A 106 -3.34 16.85 -0.49
CA MET A 106 -4.65 16.86 -1.15
C MET A 106 -4.52 17.18 -2.64
N VAL A 107 -5.39 16.59 -3.46
CA VAL A 107 -5.49 16.90 -4.90
C VAL A 107 -6.92 17.28 -5.27
N LYS A 108 -7.08 18.08 -6.31
CA LYS A 108 -8.40 18.41 -6.85
C LYS A 108 -9.04 17.14 -7.39
N ASN A 109 -10.25 16.85 -6.93
CA ASN A 109 -10.95 15.62 -7.25
C ASN A 109 -11.65 15.70 -8.61
N GLN A 110 -10.87 15.84 -9.69
CA GLN A 110 -11.35 15.98 -11.07
C GLN A 110 -10.38 15.34 -12.06
N GLY A 111 -10.82 15.13 -13.30
CA GLY A 111 -9.98 14.57 -14.36
C GLY A 111 -9.36 13.23 -13.96
N ALA A 112 -8.06 13.06 -14.22
CA ALA A 112 -7.32 11.84 -13.88
C ALA A 112 -7.32 11.50 -12.38
N TYR A 113 -7.51 12.51 -11.51
CA TYR A 113 -7.56 12.35 -10.06
C TYR A 113 -8.97 12.14 -9.51
N ALA A 114 -10.00 12.14 -10.35
CA ALA A 114 -11.38 11.94 -9.91
C ALA A 114 -11.55 10.54 -9.31
N LYS A 115 -11.93 10.49 -8.03
CA LYS A 115 -12.26 9.27 -7.29
C LYS A 115 -13.54 9.48 -6.49
N LYS A 116 -14.31 8.40 -6.32
CA LYS A 116 -15.24 8.30 -5.18
C LYS A 116 -14.41 7.95 -3.95
N TRP A 117 -14.49 8.75 -2.89
CA TRP A 117 -13.55 8.67 -1.77
C TRP A 117 -14.22 9.04 -0.44
N TRP A 118 -13.58 8.65 0.66
CA TRP A 118 -13.99 8.95 2.02
C TRP A 118 -12.77 9.16 2.91
N TRP A 119 -12.98 9.79 4.06
CA TRP A 119 -11.98 9.85 5.12
C TRP A 119 -12.66 9.72 6.47
N TYR A 120 -11.97 9.10 7.42
CA TYR A 120 -12.46 8.91 8.77
C TYR A 120 -11.30 9.11 9.74
N TYR A 121 -11.60 9.61 10.94
CA TYR A 121 -10.63 9.75 12.02
C TYR A 121 -11.32 9.48 13.36
N GLY A 122 -10.55 9.00 14.33
CA GLY A 122 -11.03 8.74 15.69
C GLY A 122 -11.89 7.49 15.80
N ILE A 123 -11.89 6.65 14.78
CA ILE A 123 -12.74 5.46 14.70
C ILE A 123 -12.05 4.24 15.32
N THR A 124 -12.85 3.24 15.71
CA THR A 124 -12.35 1.96 16.20
C THR A 124 -12.06 1.00 15.04
N SER A 125 -11.52 -0.18 15.36
CA SER A 125 -11.27 -1.24 14.37
C SER A 125 -12.58 -1.76 13.77
N GLU A 126 -13.61 -1.84 14.59
CA GLU A 126 -14.95 -2.31 14.22
C GLU A 126 -15.60 -1.32 13.26
N THR A 127 -15.61 -0.03 13.61
CA THR A 127 -16.12 1.02 12.71
C THR A 127 -15.33 1.09 11.41
N LEU A 128 -14.00 0.89 11.42
CA LEU A 128 -13.22 0.84 10.19
C LEU A 128 -13.69 -0.29 9.26
N LYS A 129 -13.89 -1.51 9.79
CA LYS A 129 -14.40 -2.65 9.01
C LYS A 129 -15.79 -2.37 8.43
N GLU A 130 -16.67 -1.78 9.22
CA GLU A 130 -18.01 -1.36 8.78
C GLU A 130 -17.92 -0.36 7.61
N LYS A 131 -17.09 0.67 7.72
CA LYS A 131 -16.93 1.69 6.66
C LYS A 131 -16.32 1.10 5.38
N LEU A 132 -15.36 0.20 5.49
CA LEU A 132 -14.78 -0.49 4.33
C LEU A 132 -15.84 -1.30 3.56
N SER A 133 -16.66 -2.07 4.29
CA SER A 133 -17.72 -2.88 3.71
C SER A 133 -18.83 -2.02 3.12
N GLN A 134 -19.35 -1.06 3.91
CA GLN A 134 -20.43 -0.14 3.51
C GLN A 134 -20.08 0.61 2.21
N ASN A 135 -18.84 1.08 2.10
CA ASN A 135 -18.42 1.91 0.98
C ASN A 135 -17.87 1.10 -0.21
N ARG A 136 -17.71 -0.23 -0.06
CA ARG A 136 -16.98 -1.08 -1.01
C ARG A 136 -15.62 -0.46 -1.36
N ALA A 137 -14.86 -0.09 -0.32
CA ALA A 137 -13.69 0.77 -0.42
C ALA A 137 -12.39 0.03 -0.11
N ARG A 138 -11.27 0.64 -0.50
CA ARG A 138 -9.91 0.27 -0.08
C ARG A 138 -9.24 1.46 0.59
N ILE A 139 -8.34 1.15 1.53
CA ILE A 139 -7.51 2.16 2.17
C ILE A 139 -6.42 2.60 1.17
N ILE A 140 -6.05 3.88 1.19
CA ILE A 140 -4.87 4.42 0.49
C ILE A 140 -3.85 5.04 1.44
N ASP A 141 -4.28 5.42 2.65
CA ASP A 141 -3.46 6.00 3.70
C ASP A 141 -4.03 5.53 5.06
N LEU A 142 -3.16 5.07 5.96
CA LEU A 142 -3.52 4.42 7.23
C LEU A 142 -2.66 4.87 8.41
N GLN A 143 -3.26 5.69 9.27
CA GLN A 143 -2.69 6.11 10.54
C GLN A 143 -3.24 5.33 11.73
N VAL A 144 -2.34 4.86 12.61
CA VAL A 144 -2.72 4.23 13.89
C VAL A 144 -2.19 5.01 15.09
N TYR A 145 -3.10 5.46 15.94
CA TYR A 145 -2.75 6.22 17.13
C TYR A 145 -3.58 5.79 18.34
N ARG A 146 -3.31 6.41 19.49
CA ARG A 146 -4.01 6.12 20.75
C ARG A 146 -4.64 7.36 21.36
N VAL A 147 -5.86 7.19 21.87
CA VAL A 147 -6.58 8.19 22.68
C VAL A 147 -6.96 7.52 23.98
N ASN A 148 -6.47 8.05 25.10
CA ASN A 148 -6.68 7.46 26.45
C ASN A 148 -6.33 5.96 26.49
N GLY A 149 -5.17 5.61 25.90
CA GLY A 149 -4.70 4.23 25.81
C GLY A 149 -5.43 3.34 24.79
N LYS A 150 -6.55 3.77 24.21
CA LYS A 150 -7.33 2.98 23.24
C LYS A 150 -6.87 3.25 21.81
N LYS A 151 -6.68 2.17 21.03
CA LYS A 151 -6.32 2.25 19.60
C LYS A 151 -7.41 2.97 18.80
N ARG A 152 -6.98 3.85 17.90
CA ARG A 152 -7.81 4.64 16.99
C ARG A 152 -7.16 4.68 15.61
N TYR A 153 -7.99 4.90 14.61
CA TYR A 153 -7.56 4.99 13.23
C TYR A 153 -7.89 6.37 12.65
N ALA A 154 -7.03 6.86 11.78
CA ALA A 154 -7.39 7.80 10.73
C ALA A 154 -7.06 7.15 9.39
N VAL A 155 -7.96 7.28 8.42
CA VAL A 155 -7.83 6.61 7.13
C VAL A 155 -8.34 7.49 6.01
N VAL A 156 -7.71 7.36 4.86
CA VAL A 156 -8.24 7.82 3.58
C VAL A 156 -8.62 6.61 2.74
N LEU A 157 -9.84 6.62 2.22
CA LEU A 157 -10.42 5.53 1.45
C LEU A 157 -10.78 5.97 0.04
N VAL A 158 -10.66 5.07 -0.93
CA VAL A 158 -11.21 5.23 -2.28
C VAL A 158 -12.11 4.05 -2.62
N SER A 159 -13.03 4.23 -3.57
CA SER A 159 -13.85 3.14 -4.07
C SER A 159 -12.97 2.02 -4.60
N ASN A 160 -13.36 0.78 -4.33
CA ASN A 160 -12.68 -0.42 -4.81
C ASN A 160 -13.59 -1.21 -5.76
N THR A 161 -14.11 -0.51 -6.78
CA THR A 161 -15.03 -1.06 -7.77
C THR A 161 -14.60 -0.64 -9.17
N ALA A 162 -15.07 -1.37 -10.20
CA ALA A 162 -14.76 -1.08 -11.60
C ALA A 162 -13.24 -0.87 -11.84
N SER A 163 -12.86 0.21 -12.52
CA SER A 163 -11.47 0.53 -12.87
C SER A 163 -10.57 0.89 -11.67
N ASP A 164 -11.16 1.17 -10.50
CA ASP A 164 -10.43 1.42 -9.24
C ASP A 164 -10.17 0.15 -8.43
N ALA A 165 -10.77 -0.98 -8.84
CA ALA A 165 -10.68 -2.23 -8.11
C ALA A 165 -9.24 -2.77 -8.06
N LYS A 166 -8.79 -3.05 -6.84
CA LYS A 166 -7.52 -3.71 -6.51
C LYS A 166 -7.79 -4.85 -5.55
N ALA A 167 -7.03 -5.92 -5.68
CA ALA A 167 -6.85 -6.87 -4.58
C ALA A 167 -5.91 -6.21 -3.56
N TRP A 168 -6.37 -6.05 -2.33
CA TRP A 168 -5.69 -5.24 -1.32
C TRP A 168 -5.84 -5.84 0.08
N TRP A 169 -4.91 -5.47 0.96
CA TRP A 169 -4.89 -5.87 2.36
C TRP A 169 -4.42 -4.70 3.22
N TYR A 170 -4.78 -4.72 4.51
CA TYR A 170 -4.15 -3.87 5.51
C TYR A 170 -3.85 -4.67 6.77
N TYR A 171 -2.79 -4.28 7.47
CA TYR A 171 -2.35 -4.90 8.72
C TYR A 171 -1.95 -3.82 9.71
N THR A 172 -2.16 -4.07 11.01
CA THR A 172 -1.75 -3.16 12.10
C THR A 172 -1.18 -3.96 13.26
N ASP A 173 -0.43 -3.29 14.12
CA ASP A 173 0.17 -3.84 15.35
C ASP A 173 1.14 -5.00 15.08
N LEU A 174 1.75 -5.03 13.90
CA LEU A 174 2.71 -6.06 13.51
C LEU A 174 4.16 -5.58 13.64
N SER A 175 5.09 -6.52 13.79
CA SER A 175 6.51 -6.20 13.62
C SER A 175 6.84 -5.97 12.15
N PHE A 176 7.97 -5.31 11.87
CA PHE A 176 8.43 -5.12 10.50
C PHE A 176 8.55 -6.45 9.73
N ASN A 177 9.10 -7.49 10.37
CA ASN A 177 9.26 -8.80 9.75
C ASN A 177 7.91 -9.47 9.45
N ASP A 178 6.92 -9.32 10.34
CA ASP A 178 5.59 -9.86 10.13
C ASP A 178 4.86 -9.16 8.98
N ILE A 179 5.02 -7.83 8.84
CA ILE A 179 4.52 -7.07 7.68
C ILE A 179 5.15 -7.60 6.38
N MET A 180 6.46 -7.82 6.36
CA MET A 180 7.13 -8.37 5.18
C MET A 180 6.71 -9.81 4.87
N ALA A 181 6.45 -10.63 5.90
CA ALA A 181 5.87 -11.97 5.72
C ALA A 181 4.48 -11.89 5.09
N LYS A 182 3.60 -11.00 5.55
CA LYS A 182 2.28 -10.78 4.94
C LYS A 182 2.36 -10.31 3.49
N ALA A 183 3.30 -9.42 3.16
CA ALA A 183 3.50 -9.00 1.77
C ALA A 183 3.91 -10.19 0.88
N LYS A 184 4.80 -11.07 1.38
CA LYS A 184 5.21 -12.29 0.68
C LYS A 184 4.05 -13.26 0.48
N ASP A 185 3.33 -13.58 1.56
CA ASP A 185 2.21 -14.54 1.55
C ASP A 185 1.12 -14.13 0.56
N ASN A 186 0.81 -12.82 0.49
CA ASN A 186 -0.21 -12.28 -0.40
C ASN A 186 0.28 -12.00 -1.83
N GLN A 187 1.57 -12.24 -2.12
CA GLN A 187 2.22 -11.79 -3.36
C GLN A 187 1.95 -10.29 -3.63
N ALA A 188 2.07 -9.49 -2.57
CA ALA A 188 1.67 -8.09 -2.53
C ALA A 188 2.89 -7.15 -2.46
N ARG A 189 2.65 -5.88 -2.75
CA ARG A 189 3.57 -4.77 -2.48
C ARG A 189 2.92 -3.80 -1.52
N ILE A 190 3.73 -3.25 -0.62
CA ILE A 190 3.31 -2.20 0.30
C ILE A 190 3.15 -0.90 -0.48
N VAL A 191 2.12 -0.13 -0.15
CA VAL A 191 1.81 1.17 -0.79
C VAL A 191 1.72 2.31 0.21
N ASP A 192 1.61 2.00 1.51
CA ASP A 192 1.62 2.91 2.65
C ASP A 192 2.11 2.12 3.88
N LEU A 193 2.95 2.73 4.73
CA LEU A 193 3.64 2.05 5.85
C LEU A 193 3.95 2.98 7.03
N ASP A 194 3.01 3.16 7.94
CA ASP A 194 3.21 3.92 9.18
C ASP A 194 3.90 3.09 10.31
N THR A 195 4.57 3.78 11.25
CA THR A 195 5.16 3.19 12.45
C THR A 195 4.97 3.98 13.75
N TYR A 196 4.52 3.27 14.79
CA TYR A 196 4.25 3.81 16.12
C TYR A 196 4.86 2.94 17.23
N VAL A 197 4.92 3.48 18.46
CA VAL A 197 5.50 2.79 19.63
C VAL A 197 4.40 2.52 20.67
N VAL A 198 4.30 1.26 21.11
CA VAL A 198 3.39 0.82 22.18
C VAL A 198 4.19 0.02 23.21
N GLY A 199 4.20 0.46 24.47
CA GLY A 199 4.91 -0.24 25.54
C GLY A 199 6.41 -0.45 25.25
N GLY A 200 7.06 0.55 24.63
CA GLY A 200 8.47 0.47 24.22
C GLY A 200 8.76 -0.37 22.97
N LYS A 201 7.77 -1.13 22.47
CA LYS A 201 7.90 -1.90 21.22
C LYS A 201 7.43 -1.05 20.04
N ARG A 202 8.24 -1.02 18.99
CA ARG A 202 7.82 -0.44 17.71
C ARG A 202 6.96 -1.43 16.93
N LEU A 203 5.83 -0.93 16.45
CA LEU A 203 4.87 -1.63 15.61
C LEU A 203 4.70 -0.86 14.30
N PHE A 204 4.06 -1.53 13.35
CA PHE A 204 3.81 -1.01 12.00
C PHE A 204 2.36 -1.25 11.62
N SER A 205 1.82 -0.30 10.86
CA SER A 205 0.63 -0.46 10.01
C SER A 205 1.07 -0.45 8.55
N ALA A 206 0.37 -1.19 7.70
CA ALA A 206 0.65 -1.15 6.28
C ALA A 206 -0.62 -1.35 5.47
N VAL A 207 -0.67 -0.69 4.32
CA VAL A 207 -1.60 -0.98 3.23
C VAL A 207 -0.83 -1.64 2.09
N MET A 208 -1.41 -2.68 1.51
CA MET A 208 -0.79 -3.48 0.45
C MET A 208 -1.77 -3.67 -0.70
N ILE A 209 -1.23 -3.75 -1.92
CA ILE A 209 -1.97 -4.22 -3.09
C ILE A 209 -1.26 -5.42 -3.72
N LYS A 210 -2.01 -6.25 -4.44
CA LYS A 210 -1.45 -7.38 -5.17
C LYS A 210 -0.38 -6.91 -6.15
N ASN A 211 0.73 -7.64 -6.27
CA ASN A 211 1.87 -7.24 -7.09
C ASN A 211 2.02 -8.13 -8.34
N THR A 212 0.92 -8.28 -9.09
CA THR A 212 0.84 -9.11 -10.30
C THR A 212 0.08 -8.38 -11.40
N GLY A 213 0.23 -8.80 -12.66
CA GLY A 213 -0.51 -8.20 -13.77
C GLY A 213 -0.25 -6.69 -13.90
N ALA A 214 -1.32 -5.89 -14.01
CA ALA A 214 -1.26 -4.43 -14.13
C ALA A 214 -0.65 -3.74 -12.90
N ASP A 215 -0.69 -4.36 -11.72
CA ASP A 215 -0.13 -3.80 -10.48
C ASP A 215 1.34 -4.16 -10.27
N ARG A 216 1.92 -5.02 -11.12
CA ARG A 216 3.28 -5.54 -10.96
C ARG A 216 4.31 -4.42 -11.06
N LYS A 217 5.02 -4.16 -9.97
CA LYS A 217 6.16 -3.25 -9.91
C LYS A 217 7.27 -3.84 -9.03
N ALA A 218 8.52 -3.58 -9.40
CA ALA A 218 9.63 -3.84 -8.49
C ALA A 218 9.56 -2.81 -7.34
N TRP A 219 9.70 -3.29 -6.12
CA TRP A 219 9.49 -2.51 -4.91
C TRP A 219 10.44 -2.93 -3.81
N TRP A 220 10.72 -2.02 -2.88
CA TRP A 220 11.63 -2.23 -1.76
C TRP A 220 11.12 -1.50 -0.54
N VAL A 221 11.43 -2.03 0.64
CA VAL A 221 11.13 -1.38 1.91
C VAL A 221 12.37 -1.43 2.78
N TYR A 222 12.70 -0.29 3.38
CA TYR A 222 13.83 -0.17 4.28
C TYR A 222 13.40 0.51 5.55
N SER A 223 13.64 -0.13 6.71
CA SER A 223 13.34 0.48 8.01
C SER A 223 14.60 0.85 8.78
N ASN A 224 14.52 1.98 9.51
CA ASN A 224 15.58 2.53 10.35
C ASN A 224 16.87 2.81 9.57
N LYS A 225 16.76 3.52 8.45
CA LYS A 225 17.91 3.86 7.59
C LYS A 225 18.19 5.35 7.55
N SER A 226 19.47 5.69 7.40
CA SER A 226 19.90 7.07 7.21
C SER A 226 19.50 7.59 5.81
N PRO A 227 19.41 8.92 5.65
CA PRO A 227 19.19 9.52 4.34
C PRO A 227 20.23 9.13 3.28
N SER A 228 21.50 8.95 3.68
CA SER A 228 22.57 8.52 2.77
C SER A 228 22.36 7.10 2.26
N PHE A 229 21.94 6.17 3.14
CA PHE A 229 21.59 4.81 2.74
C PHE A 229 20.40 4.80 1.77
N ILE A 230 19.36 5.58 2.09
CA ILE A 230 18.15 5.70 1.26
C ILE A 230 18.52 6.23 -0.13
N SER A 231 19.33 7.29 -0.20
CA SER A 231 19.83 7.86 -1.46
C SER A 231 20.61 6.83 -2.30
N SER A 232 21.47 6.04 -1.66
CA SER A 232 22.20 4.96 -2.34
C SER A 232 21.26 3.93 -2.94
N LYS A 233 20.25 3.48 -2.19
CA LYS A 233 19.28 2.47 -2.66
C LYS A 233 18.35 3.00 -3.74
N LEU A 234 17.98 4.27 -3.70
CA LEU A 234 17.23 4.91 -4.79
C LEU A 234 18.02 4.86 -6.11
N LYS A 235 19.32 5.18 -6.07
CA LYS A 235 20.19 5.13 -7.26
C LYS A 235 20.41 3.70 -7.75
N GLU A 236 20.76 2.79 -6.85
CA GLU A 236 21.00 1.37 -7.15
C GLU A 236 19.78 0.70 -7.78
N ASN A 237 18.59 0.94 -7.20
CA ASN A 237 17.35 0.30 -7.63
C ASN A 237 16.66 1.01 -8.79
N LYS A 238 17.17 2.18 -9.23
CA LYS A 238 16.49 3.11 -10.15
C LYS A 238 15.07 3.43 -9.65
N ALA A 239 14.94 3.68 -8.35
CA ALA A 239 13.66 3.74 -7.65
C ALA A 239 13.26 5.18 -7.29
N ARG A 240 12.02 5.32 -6.84
CA ARG A 240 11.46 6.51 -6.18
C ARG A 240 10.78 6.14 -4.88
N LEU A 241 10.73 7.07 -3.94
CA LEU A 241 9.91 6.91 -2.74
C LEU A 241 8.43 7.04 -3.07
N ILE A 242 7.59 6.28 -2.37
CA ILE A 242 6.13 6.42 -2.40
C ILE A 242 5.52 6.61 -1.01
N ASP A 243 6.32 6.38 0.04
CA ASP A 243 5.93 6.54 1.44
C ASP A 243 7.19 6.75 2.30
N ILE A 244 7.12 7.65 3.29
CA ILE A 244 8.24 7.96 4.20
C ILE A 244 7.78 8.26 5.63
N GLU A 245 8.32 7.48 6.56
CA GLU A 245 8.08 7.68 7.99
C GLU A 245 9.32 8.14 8.73
N ARG A 246 9.18 9.19 9.54
CA ARG A 246 10.27 9.63 10.39
C ARG A 246 10.42 8.68 11.56
N ARG A 247 11.66 8.26 11.80
CA ARG A 247 12.06 7.60 13.05
C ARG A 247 12.87 8.55 13.94
N GLY A 248 13.20 8.09 15.15
CA GLY A 248 14.16 8.78 16.02
C GLY A 248 15.56 8.83 15.38
N ASN A 249 16.41 9.76 15.81
CA ASN A 249 17.83 9.84 15.38
C ASN A 249 18.06 10.04 13.87
N ASN A 250 17.20 10.80 13.20
CA ASN A 250 17.35 11.15 11.77
C ASN A 250 17.43 9.94 10.83
N THR A 251 16.75 8.85 11.20
CA THR A 251 16.51 7.70 10.34
C THR A 251 15.05 7.65 9.90
N PHE A 252 14.77 6.85 8.87
CA PHE A 252 13.45 6.74 8.28
C PHE A 252 13.09 5.27 8.03
N THR A 253 11.78 5.00 8.00
CA THR A 253 11.24 3.86 7.24
C THR A 253 10.75 4.41 5.91
N VAL A 254 10.98 3.69 4.82
CA VAL A 254 10.56 4.12 3.49
C VAL A 254 10.05 2.96 2.66
N VAL A 255 9.07 3.23 1.82
CA VAL A 255 8.65 2.36 0.72
C VAL A 255 9.13 2.97 -0.59
N MET A 256 9.74 2.13 -1.44
CA MET A 256 10.22 2.51 -2.75
C MET A 256 9.59 1.63 -3.82
N GLU A 257 9.42 2.19 -5.01
CA GLU A 257 9.09 1.43 -6.20
C GLU A 257 9.98 1.85 -7.38
N ARG A 258 10.10 0.97 -8.39
CA ARG A 258 10.85 1.26 -9.60
C ARG A 258 10.27 2.50 -10.26
N SER A 259 11.11 3.53 -10.46
CA SER A 259 10.70 4.72 -11.18
C SER A 259 10.42 4.37 -12.64
N GLN A 260 9.40 5.01 -13.21
CA GLN A 260 9.04 4.88 -14.62
C GLN A 260 9.50 6.11 -15.42
N GLY A 261 10.42 6.91 -14.86
CA GLY A 261 10.96 8.11 -15.49
C GLY A 261 10.29 9.41 -15.03
N GLN A 262 9.31 9.35 -14.12
CA GLN A 262 8.71 10.54 -13.53
C GLN A 262 9.76 11.36 -12.78
N ARG A 263 9.66 12.69 -12.87
CA ARG A 263 10.42 13.59 -11.98
C ARG A 263 9.77 13.57 -10.60
N TRP A 264 10.61 13.43 -9.58
CA TRP A 264 10.17 13.32 -8.20
C TRP A 264 11.27 13.83 -7.28
N TRP A 265 10.88 14.24 -6.08
CA TRP A 265 11.79 14.77 -5.07
C TRP A 265 11.40 14.25 -3.70
N TRP A 266 12.37 14.18 -2.80
CA TRP A 266 12.13 13.94 -1.39
C TRP A 266 12.99 14.90 -0.59
N TYR A 267 12.38 15.49 0.43
CA TYR A 267 13.06 16.40 1.33
C TYR A 267 12.76 16.01 2.76
N TYR A 268 13.69 16.30 3.65
CA TYR A 268 13.52 16.14 5.09
C TYR A 268 14.21 17.29 5.83
N GLY A 269 13.80 17.52 7.08
CA GLY A 269 14.33 18.53 7.97
C GLY A 269 13.86 19.93 7.60
N LYS A 270 12.78 20.05 6.82
CA LYS A 270 12.31 21.32 6.27
C LYS A 270 11.31 22.00 7.20
N THR A 271 11.35 23.32 7.25
CA THR A 271 10.24 24.13 7.78
C THR A 271 9.09 24.19 6.78
N ALA A 272 7.91 24.61 7.21
CA ALA A 272 6.78 24.80 6.29
C ALA A 272 7.08 25.81 5.18
N ALA A 273 7.78 26.91 5.51
CA ALA A 273 8.19 27.90 4.53
C ALA A 273 9.15 27.31 3.48
N GLN A 274 10.09 26.46 3.90
CA GLN A 274 10.99 25.77 2.98
C GLN A 274 10.25 24.77 2.10
N VAL A 275 9.30 24.00 2.63
CA VAL A 275 8.45 23.12 1.82
C VAL A 275 7.70 23.92 0.76
N ASN A 276 7.15 25.09 1.12
CA ASN A 276 6.47 25.98 0.17
C ASN A 276 7.37 26.45 -0.97
N GLN A 277 8.61 26.82 -0.67
CA GLN A 277 9.59 27.22 -1.69
C GLN A 277 9.95 26.05 -2.61
N LEU A 278 10.14 24.85 -2.05
CA LEU A 278 10.63 23.68 -2.78
C LEU A 278 9.61 23.17 -3.81
N TRP A 279 8.33 23.05 -3.46
CA TRP A 279 7.35 22.56 -4.43
C TRP A 279 7.14 23.56 -5.57
N GLN A 280 7.19 24.86 -5.28
CA GLN A 280 7.09 25.93 -6.28
C GLN A 280 8.29 25.92 -7.22
N GLN A 281 9.51 25.82 -6.66
CA GLN A 281 10.74 25.76 -7.43
C GLN A 281 10.79 24.52 -8.34
N ASN A 282 10.26 23.39 -7.88
CA ASN A 282 10.30 22.15 -8.62
C ASN A 282 9.19 22.03 -9.69
N GLY A 283 8.13 22.86 -9.62
CA GLY A 283 6.91 22.61 -10.40
C GLY A 283 6.29 21.27 -10.00
N ALA A 284 6.10 21.06 -8.69
CA ALA A 284 5.73 19.77 -8.15
C ALA A 284 4.52 19.85 -7.22
N ARG A 285 3.81 18.73 -7.07
CA ARG A 285 2.82 18.53 -6.01
C ARG A 285 3.40 17.68 -4.90
N ILE A 286 3.04 18.00 -3.67
CA ILE A 286 3.31 17.14 -2.50
C ILE A 286 2.23 16.04 -2.51
N PHE A 287 2.65 14.79 -2.34
CA PHE A 287 1.73 13.65 -2.30
C PHE A 287 1.80 12.82 -1.02
N ASP A 288 2.83 13.05 -0.21
CA ASP A 288 3.05 12.46 1.10
C ASP A 288 3.76 13.51 1.97
N VAL A 289 3.29 13.67 3.21
CA VAL A 289 3.84 14.64 4.17
C VAL A 289 3.92 14.04 5.55
N GLU A 290 5.13 14.01 6.11
CA GLU A 290 5.39 13.45 7.43
C GLU A 290 5.91 14.54 8.40
N PRO A 291 5.07 15.07 9.32
CA PRO A 291 5.46 16.07 10.31
C PRO A 291 6.15 15.42 11.52
N TYR A 292 7.26 16.00 11.95
CA TYR A 292 7.96 15.55 13.16
C TYR A 292 8.61 16.72 13.91
N THR A 293 9.10 16.43 15.12
CA THR A 293 9.75 17.43 15.97
C THR A 293 11.25 17.16 16.09
N VAL A 294 12.05 18.20 15.94
CA VAL A 294 13.49 18.21 16.23
C VAL A 294 13.78 19.35 17.19
N ASN A 295 14.26 19.04 18.40
CA ASN A 295 14.58 20.04 19.43
C ASN A 295 13.41 21.02 19.67
N GLY A 296 12.19 20.51 19.84
CA GLY A 296 10.98 21.31 20.05
C GLY A 296 10.43 22.01 18.79
N ASN A 297 11.13 21.96 17.66
CA ASN A 297 10.71 22.62 16.43
C ASN A 297 10.06 21.65 15.45
N LYS A 298 8.89 22.01 14.93
CA LYS A 298 8.21 21.26 13.86
C LYS A 298 9.03 21.30 12.57
N ARG A 299 9.18 20.13 11.95
CA ARG A 299 9.86 19.88 10.69
C ARG A 299 9.04 18.89 9.88
N PHE A 300 9.32 18.82 8.58
CA PHE A 300 8.61 17.96 7.66
C PHE A 300 9.60 17.12 6.85
N ALA A 301 9.23 15.87 6.60
CA ALA A 301 9.62 15.13 5.43
C ALA A 301 8.47 15.20 4.42
N VAL A 302 8.79 15.30 3.14
CA VAL A 302 7.79 15.40 2.08
C VAL A 302 8.27 14.64 0.86
N LEU A 303 7.35 13.96 0.20
CA LEU A 303 7.54 13.42 -1.14
C LEU A 303 6.79 14.29 -2.15
N MET A 304 7.47 14.63 -3.23
CA MET A 304 6.94 15.45 -4.30
C MET A 304 7.03 14.73 -5.63
N LEU A 305 6.05 14.97 -6.49
CA LEU A 305 5.98 14.44 -7.85
C LEU A 305 5.71 15.60 -8.82
N ASP A 306 6.21 15.47 -10.05
CA ASP A 306 5.96 16.42 -11.14
C ASP A 306 4.46 16.77 -11.26
N ASN A 307 4.16 18.06 -11.45
CA ASN A 307 2.77 18.55 -11.49
C ASN A 307 2.60 19.83 -12.30
#